data_AF-A0A1K0HIW6-F1
#
_entry.id   AF-A0A1K0HIW6-F1
#
_cell.length_a   1.000
_cell.length_b   1.000
_cell.length_c   1.000
_cell.angle_alpha   90.00
_cell.angle_beta   90.00
_cell.angle_gamma   90.00
#
_symmetry.space_group_name_H-M   'P 1'
#
loop_
_entity.id
_entity.type
_entity.pdbx_description
1 polymer ?
#
loop_
_entity_poly.entity_id
_entity_poly.type
_entity_poly.pdbx_seq_one_letter_code
_entity_poly.pdbx_strand_id
1 'polypeptide(L)'
;MTASTTKLVLQQAYYLKNTWRRNCIGHEASATFNFFLQPSESEGKYTAEEMFRLLAKMNSSVTCSAKLQNLAALLQTNPGFFSGFTLVISVNLSRSFDLSLFEALWALQVPSPQVPLLRVRSAGMLAEMQISFKELGKIETHPDSIVDLRITQPFPGLLDLAQQFDLNVIGSAQKTRNEVWGALCTQNVKSTGSQVSS
;
A
#
# COMPACT_ATOMS: atom_id res chain seq x y z
N MET A 1 2.00 -19.33 -24.64
CA MET A 1 1.45 -18.05 -24.16
C MET A 1 0.67 -18.33 -22.88
N THR A 2 1.39 -18.49 -21.77
CA THR A 2 0.80 -18.74 -20.45
C THR A 2 0.50 -17.39 -19.82
N ALA A 3 -0.80 -17.15 -19.59
CA ALA A 3 -1.29 -15.97 -18.91
C ALA A 3 -0.64 -15.86 -17.52
N SER A 4 0.25 -14.88 -17.38
CA SER A 4 0.80 -14.44 -16.11
C SER A 4 -0.36 -13.91 -15.27
N THR A 5 -0.96 -14.81 -14.50
CA THR A 5 -1.97 -14.48 -13.52
C THR A 5 -1.23 -13.76 -12.41
N THR A 6 -1.25 -12.42 -12.44
CA THR A 6 -0.86 -11.57 -11.33
C THR A 6 -1.78 -11.90 -10.16
N LYS A 7 -1.44 -12.96 -9.43
CA LYS A 7 -2.00 -13.23 -8.12
C LYS A 7 -1.58 -12.02 -7.30
N LEU A 8 -2.54 -11.15 -6.99
CA LEU A 8 -2.50 -10.29 -5.83
C LEU A 8 -2.42 -11.23 -4.62
N VAL A 9 -1.19 -11.63 -4.34
CA VAL A 9 -0.79 -12.42 -3.19
C VAL A 9 -0.83 -11.46 -2.00
N LEU A 10 -2.03 -11.23 -1.46
CA LEU A 10 -2.17 -10.88 -0.05
C LEU A 10 -1.95 -12.17 0.76
N GLN A 11 -0.78 -12.81 0.59
CA GLN A 11 -0.39 -13.92 1.46
C GLN A 11 0.18 -13.33 2.74
N GLN A 12 -0.60 -13.52 3.81
CA GLN A 12 -0.16 -13.51 5.19
C GLN A 12 0.40 -12.17 5.68
N ALA A 13 -0.49 -11.17 5.82
CA ALA A 13 -0.26 -10.13 6.82
C ALA A 13 -0.37 -10.80 8.20
N TYR A 14 0.77 -11.01 8.87
CA TYR A 14 0.76 -11.52 10.23
C TYR A 14 0.38 -10.38 11.19
N TYR A 15 -0.86 -10.41 11.68
CA TYR A 15 -1.43 -9.37 12.53
C TYR A 15 -1.04 -9.61 14.01
N LEU A 16 0.01 -8.94 14.48
CA LEU A 16 0.53 -9.03 15.83
C LEU A 16 -0.09 -7.96 16.76
N LYS A 17 -1.36 -8.07 17.12
CA LYS A 17 -1.95 -7.23 18.19
C LYS A 17 -1.43 -7.53 19.59
N ASN A 18 -1.41 -6.53 20.46
CA ASN A 18 -1.02 -6.65 21.87
C ASN A 18 -2.00 -7.48 22.70
N THR A 19 -3.04 -7.99 22.05
CA THR A 19 -3.86 -9.10 22.55
C THR A 19 -3.10 -10.43 22.54
N TRP A 20 -2.01 -10.56 21.77
CA TRP A 20 -1.09 -11.72 21.79
C TRP A 20 -0.12 -11.71 22.98
N ARG A 21 -0.14 -10.66 23.83
CA ARG A 21 0.72 -10.59 25.01
C ARG A 21 0.28 -11.50 26.15
N ARG A 22 -0.82 -12.22 26.00
CA ARG A 22 -1.12 -13.41 26.80
C ARG A 22 -1.75 -14.44 25.88
N ASN A 23 -1.72 -15.69 26.31
CA ASN A 23 -2.85 -16.59 26.17
C ASN A 23 -4.11 -15.90 26.75
N CYS A 24 -4.57 -14.80 26.13
CA CYS A 24 -5.70 -14.03 26.57
C CYS A 24 -6.93 -14.81 26.13
N ILE A 25 -7.44 -15.59 27.06
CA ILE A 25 -8.83 -15.98 27.11
C ILE A 25 -9.66 -14.72 26.82
N GLY A 26 -10.58 -14.80 25.87
CA GLY A 26 -11.47 -13.70 25.51
C GLY A 26 -12.12 -13.16 26.78
N HIS A 27 -11.85 -11.89 27.06
CA HIS A 27 -12.46 -11.17 28.17
C HIS A 27 -13.57 -10.30 27.60
N GLU A 28 -14.71 -10.24 28.29
CA GLU A 28 -15.91 -9.54 27.83
C GLU A 28 -15.62 -8.10 27.37
N ALA A 29 -14.82 -7.36 28.15
CA ALA A 29 -14.39 -6.00 27.80
C ALA A 29 -13.65 -5.87 26.45
N SER A 30 -12.98 -6.93 25.98
CA SER A 30 -12.30 -6.94 24.67
C SER A 30 -13.25 -7.17 23.50
N ALA A 31 -14.40 -7.80 23.73
CA ALA A 31 -15.43 -7.99 22.73
C ALA A 31 -16.23 -6.70 22.46
N THR A 32 -16.23 -5.75 23.40
CA THR A 32 -16.94 -4.46 23.24
C THR A 32 -16.35 -3.57 22.15
N PHE A 33 -15.03 -3.60 21.94
CA PHE A 33 -14.33 -2.73 20.98
C PHE A 33 -13.75 -3.47 19.77
N ASN A 34 -14.01 -4.77 19.64
CA ASN A 34 -13.50 -5.58 18.52
C ASN A 34 -14.66 -6.29 17.82
N PHE A 35 -14.97 -5.83 16.60
CA PHE A 35 -16.02 -6.41 15.76
C PHE A 35 -15.85 -7.92 15.50
N PHE A 36 -14.61 -8.41 15.54
CA PHE A 36 -14.29 -9.82 15.32
C PHE A 36 -14.22 -10.64 16.62
N LEU A 37 -14.83 -10.16 17.70
CA LEU A 37 -15.00 -10.91 18.94
C LEU A 37 -16.46 -10.83 19.37
N GLN A 38 -17.05 -11.98 19.68
CA GLN A 38 -18.44 -12.07 20.11
C GLN A 38 -18.48 -12.22 21.63
N PRO A 39 -19.15 -11.32 22.38
CA PRO A 39 -19.09 -11.31 23.85
C PRO A 39 -19.45 -12.66 24.49
N SER A 40 -20.50 -13.33 24.02
CA SER A 40 -20.98 -14.60 24.57
C SER A 40 -20.27 -15.83 24.01
N GLU A 41 -19.81 -15.82 22.75
CA GLU A 41 -19.21 -16.98 22.10
C GLU A 41 -17.68 -17.04 22.24
N SER A 42 -17.03 -15.89 22.44
CA SER A 42 -15.58 -15.76 22.49
C SER A 42 -15.02 -15.72 23.92
N GLU A 43 -15.88 -15.63 24.93
CA GLU A 43 -15.47 -15.78 26.33
C GLU A 43 -14.87 -17.17 26.57
N GLY A 44 -13.78 -17.25 27.34
CA GLY A 44 -13.15 -18.55 27.62
C GLY A 44 -12.20 -19.06 26.52
N LYS A 45 -12.24 -18.50 25.31
CA LYS A 45 -11.48 -18.99 24.15
C LYS A 45 -10.28 -18.13 23.79
N TYR A 46 -9.37 -18.67 22.98
CA TYR A 46 -8.26 -17.89 22.46
C TYR A 46 -8.76 -16.81 21.50
N THR A 47 -8.53 -15.54 21.87
CA THR A 47 -8.88 -14.36 21.07
C THR A 47 -8.39 -14.50 19.62
N ALA A 48 -7.19 -15.05 19.43
CA ALA A 48 -6.60 -15.31 18.13
C ALA A 48 -7.48 -16.18 17.22
N GLU A 49 -7.99 -17.29 17.74
CA GLU A 49 -8.78 -18.26 16.99
C GLU A 49 -10.19 -17.74 16.69
N GLU A 50 -10.79 -16.99 17.62
CA GLU A 50 -12.12 -16.42 17.41
C GLU A 50 -12.10 -15.27 16.41
N MET A 51 -11.11 -14.36 16.50
CA MET A 51 -10.92 -13.33 15.47
C MET A 51 -10.68 -13.97 14.11
N PHE A 52 -9.85 -15.01 14.09
CA PHE A 52 -9.53 -15.74 12.89
C PHE A 52 -10.75 -16.37 12.22
N ARG A 53 -11.59 -17.06 13.01
CA ARG A 53 -12.84 -17.69 12.55
C ARG A 53 -13.75 -16.68 11.87
N LEU A 54 -13.85 -15.46 12.39
CA LEU A 54 -14.70 -14.40 11.83
C LEU A 54 -14.03 -13.68 10.66
N LEU A 55 -12.73 -13.45 10.69
CA LEU A 55 -11.97 -12.85 9.58
C LEU A 55 -11.98 -13.75 8.34
N ALA A 56 -11.82 -15.07 8.51
CA ALA A 56 -11.86 -16.03 7.42
C ALA A 56 -13.23 -16.07 6.71
N LYS A 57 -14.31 -15.68 7.39
CA LYS A 57 -15.65 -15.58 6.79
C LYS A 57 -15.80 -14.37 5.85
N MET A 58 -14.95 -13.35 5.95
CA MET A 58 -15.06 -12.17 5.07
C MET A 58 -14.70 -12.48 3.63
N ASN A 59 -13.74 -13.39 3.41
CA ASN A 59 -13.31 -13.75 2.07
C ASN A 59 -12.81 -15.20 2.03
N SER A 60 -13.56 -16.08 1.38
CA SER A 60 -13.24 -17.51 1.24
C SER A 60 -12.01 -17.78 0.35
N SER A 61 -11.57 -16.81 -0.44
CA SER A 61 -10.36 -16.94 -1.27
C SER A 61 -9.07 -16.66 -0.50
N VAL A 62 -9.17 -16.17 0.74
CA VAL A 62 -8.01 -15.88 1.59
C VAL A 62 -7.85 -17.01 2.60
N THR A 63 -6.69 -17.67 2.56
CA THR A 63 -6.28 -18.57 3.63
C THR A 63 -5.65 -17.76 4.73
N CYS A 64 -6.17 -17.95 5.93
CA CYS A 64 -5.64 -17.31 7.11
C CYS A 64 -5.00 -18.46 7.97
N SER A 65 -4.08 -18.17 8.90
CA SER A 65 -3.81 -19.05 10.05
C SER A 65 -3.64 -18.27 11.36
N ALA A 66 -3.85 -18.93 12.52
CA ALA A 66 -3.57 -18.38 13.85
C ALA A 66 -2.54 -19.27 14.56
N LYS A 67 -1.58 -18.65 15.26
CA LYS A 67 -0.53 -19.38 15.99
C LYS A 67 -0.51 -18.94 17.45
N LEU A 68 -0.85 -19.87 18.36
CA LEU A 68 -0.96 -19.62 19.80
C LEU A 68 0.38 -19.59 20.56
N GLN A 69 1.50 -19.45 19.85
CA GLN A 69 2.82 -19.46 20.47
C GLN A 69 3.16 -18.09 21.05
N ASN A 70 3.87 -18.06 22.18
CA ASN A 70 4.42 -16.83 22.72
C ASN A 70 5.41 -16.20 21.72
N LEU A 71 5.16 -14.96 21.33
CA LEU A 71 5.94 -14.24 20.32
C LEU A 71 7.38 -13.93 20.76
N ALA A 72 7.60 -13.64 22.04
CA ALA A 72 8.95 -13.41 22.57
C ALA A 72 9.78 -14.69 22.53
N ALA A 73 9.17 -15.82 22.90
CA ALA A 73 9.82 -17.12 22.76
C ALA A 73 10.04 -17.47 21.28
N LEU A 74 9.09 -17.17 20.40
CA LEU A 74 9.21 -17.43 18.96
C LEU A 74 10.36 -16.64 18.33
N LEU A 75 10.52 -15.37 18.71
CA LEU A 75 11.61 -14.52 18.25
C LEU A 75 12.99 -15.06 18.64
N GLN A 76 13.09 -15.67 19.84
CA GLN A 76 14.33 -16.27 20.33
C GLN A 76 14.60 -17.66 19.73
N THR A 77 13.56 -18.49 19.61
CA THR A 77 13.69 -19.90 19.20
C THR A 77 13.77 -20.07 17.68
N ASN A 78 13.05 -19.25 16.91
CA ASN A 78 13.01 -19.34 15.45
C ASN A 78 12.74 -17.96 14.82
N PRO A 79 13.76 -17.07 14.75
CA PRO A 79 13.61 -15.76 14.12
C PRO A 79 13.31 -15.86 12.61
N GLY A 80 13.72 -16.95 11.96
CA GLY A 80 13.43 -17.23 10.55
C GLY A 80 11.94 -17.46 10.27
N PHE A 81 11.10 -17.64 11.30
CA PHE A 81 9.65 -17.69 11.13
C PHE A 81 9.10 -16.45 10.41
N PHE A 82 9.67 -15.28 10.69
CA PHE A 82 9.14 -14.02 10.16
C PHE A 82 9.57 -13.72 8.72
N SER A 83 10.55 -14.42 8.16
CA SER A 83 11.00 -14.22 6.78
C SER A 83 10.01 -14.75 5.74
N GLY A 84 9.07 -15.60 6.15
CA GLY A 84 8.02 -16.13 5.27
C GLY A 84 6.88 -15.15 4.96
N PHE A 85 6.84 -13.99 5.62
CA PHE A 85 5.77 -13.01 5.45
C PHE A 85 6.17 -11.89 4.50
N THR A 86 5.21 -11.37 3.75
CA THR A 86 5.43 -10.18 2.90
C THR A 86 5.37 -8.89 3.70
N LEU A 87 4.63 -8.86 4.81
CA LEU A 87 4.49 -7.71 5.70
C LEU A 87 4.17 -8.21 7.11
N VAL A 88 4.89 -7.68 8.10
CA VAL A 88 4.58 -7.92 9.52
C VAL A 88 3.93 -6.67 10.10
N ILE A 89 2.77 -6.82 10.76
CA ILE A 89 2.06 -5.70 11.39
C ILE A 89 2.06 -5.92 12.89
N SER A 90 2.76 -5.08 13.66
CA SER A 90 2.64 -5.05 15.12
C SER A 90 1.62 -4.02 15.57
N VAL A 91 0.71 -4.40 16.45
CA VAL A 91 -0.31 -3.51 17.00
C VAL A 91 -0.19 -3.52 18.52
N ASN A 92 -0.04 -2.35 19.13
CA ASN A 92 0.05 -2.10 20.56
C ASN A 92 1.21 -2.79 21.32
N LEU A 93 2.10 -3.59 20.71
CA LEU A 93 3.17 -4.37 21.40
C LEU A 93 4.08 -3.54 22.32
N SER A 94 4.82 -4.14 23.26
CA SER A 94 5.77 -3.35 24.06
C SER A 94 6.93 -2.82 23.22
N ARG A 95 7.39 -1.59 23.51
CA ARG A 95 8.51 -0.96 22.79
C ARG A 95 9.75 -1.86 22.71
N SER A 96 10.14 -2.54 23.79
CA SER A 96 11.28 -3.46 23.80
C SER A 96 11.12 -4.60 22.79
N PHE A 97 9.92 -5.18 22.72
CA PHE A 97 9.62 -6.24 21.76
C PHE A 97 9.58 -5.72 20.32
N ASP A 98 8.98 -4.55 20.07
CA ASP A 98 8.96 -3.95 18.73
C ASP A 98 10.38 -3.67 18.22
N LEU A 99 11.29 -3.22 19.09
CA LEU A 99 12.70 -3.01 18.74
C LEU A 99 13.41 -4.32 18.42
N SER A 100 13.25 -5.36 19.25
CA SER A 100 13.84 -6.67 18.96
C SER A 100 13.28 -7.30 17.68
N LEU A 101 11.98 -7.13 17.42
CA LEU A 101 11.35 -7.59 16.18
C LEU A 101 11.90 -6.81 14.97
N PHE A 102 12.02 -5.49 15.09
CA PHE A 102 12.61 -4.64 14.07
C PHE A 102 14.04 -5.09 13.74
N GLU A 103 14.89 -5.29 14.74
CA GLU A 103 16.27 -5.74 14.54
C GLU A 103 16.32 -7.11 13.86
N ALA A 104 15.48 -8.06 14.27
CA ALA A 104 15.41 -9.38 13.65
C ALA A 104 14.99 -9.31 12.17
N LEU A 105 13.98 -8.50 11.84
CA LEU A 105 13.52 -8.29 10.46
C LEU A 105 14.55 -7.53 9.62
N TRP A 106 15.24 -6.56 10.23
CA TRP A 106 16.27 -5.76 9.58
C TRP A 106 17.54 -6.58 9.27
N ALA A 107 17.89 -7.51 10.16
CA ALA A 107 19.05 -8.39 10.04
C ALA A 107 18.85 -9.54 9.03
N LEU A 108 17.64 -9.73 8.48
CA LEU A 108 17.41 -10.73 7.43
C LEU A 108 18.36 -10.51 6.25
N GLN A 109 19.08 -11.57 5.90
CA GLN A 109 20.12 -11.59 4.87
C GLN A 109 19.56 -11.98 3.50
N VAL A 110 20.24 -11.50 2.45
CA VAL A 110 20.05 -11.93 1.06
C VAL A 110 20.36 -13.43 0.97
N PRO A 111 19.55 -14.27 0.30
CA PRO A 111 18.56 -13.98 -0.74
C PRO A 111 17.12 -13.76 -0.27
N SER A 112 16.86 -13.74 1.05
CA SER A 112 15.50 -13.56 1.54
C SER A 112 15.00 -12.14 1.23
N PRO A 113 13.76 -11.99 0.73
CA PRO A 113 13.18 -10.66 0.56
C PRO A 113 13.14 -9.97 1.92
N GLN A 114 13.47 -8.68 1.93
CA GLN A 114 13.28 -7.90 3.14
C GLN A 114 11.80 -7.89 3.50
N VAL A 115 11.51 -8.12 4.78
CA VAL A 115 10.14 -8.07 5.32
C VAL A 115 9.92 -6.72 6.01
N PRO A 116 9.03 -5.85 5.50
CA PRO A 116 8.69 -4.60 6.16
C PRO A 116 7.95 -4.84 7.48
N LEU A 117 8.16 -3.92 8.42
CA LEU A 117 7.44 -3.86 9.69
C LEU A 117 6.54 -2.62 9.71
N LEU A 118 5.24 -2.83 9.94
CA LEU A 118 4.28 -1.77 10.25
C LEU A 118 3.91 -1.84 11.73
N ARG A 119 4.42 -0.92 12.53
CA ARG A 119 4.05 -0.76 13.93
C ARG A 119 2.86 0.20 14.05
N VAL A 120 1.86 -0.19 14.81
CA VAL A 120 0.67 0.59 15.14
C VAL A 120 0.53 0.61 16.66
N ARG A 121 0.38 1.79 17.26
CA ARG A 121 0.04 1.93 18.68
C ARG A 121 -1.17 2.83 18.79
N SER A 122 -2.05 2.53 19.72
CA SER A 122 -3.27 3.29 19.97
C SER A 122 -3.51 3.38 21.47
N ALA A 123 -3.82 4.58 21.94
CA ALA A 123 -4.16 4.84 23.33
C ALA A 123 -5.21 5.96 23.38
N GLY A 124 -6.46 5.60 23.69
CA GLY A 124 -7.59 6.54 23.66
C GLY A 124 -7.79 7.13 22.26
N MET A 125 -7.65 8.45 22.14
CA MET A 125 -7.79 9.19 20.88
C MET A 125 -6.47 9.38 20.12
N LEU A 126 -5.35 8.86 20.64
CA LEU A 126 -4.05 8.94 20.00
C LEU A 126 -3.71 7.65 19.28
N ALA A 127 -3.18 7.76 18.07
CA ALA A 127 -2.62 6.66 17.31
C ALA A 127 -1.25 7.03 16.74
N GLU A 128 -0.32 6.08 16.80
CA GLU A 128 1.00 6.16 16.20
C GLU A 128 1.12 5.03 15.17
N MET A 129 1.56 5.35 13.96
CA MET A 129 1.88 4.37 12.93
C MET A 129 3.29 4.62 12.42
N GLN A 130 4.14 3.60 12.44
CA GLN A 130 5.50 3.64 11.91
C GLN A 130 5.70 2.48 10.95
N ILE A 131 6.17 2.77 9.74
CA ILE A 131 6.59 1.76 8.76
C ILE A 131 8.12 1.72 8.68
N SER A 132 8.69 0.54 8.47
CA SER A 132 10.13 0.35 8.34
C SER A 132 10.47 -0.65 7.23
N PHE A 133 11.29 -0.21 6.29
CA PHE A 133 11.85 -0.98 5.16
C PHE A 133 13.20 -0.35 4.75
N LYS A 134 14.07 -1.07 4.05
CA LYS A 134 15.39 -0.57 3.57
C LYS A 134 15.17 0.16 2.25
N GLU A 135 14.47 -0.48 1.33
CA GLU A 135 14.21 0.07 0.01
C GLU A 135 12.80 -0.29 -0.45
N LEU A 136 12.12 0.68 -1.07
CA LEU A 136 10.82 0.49 -1.72
C LEU A 136 10.90 1.11 -3.11
N GLY A 137 11.29 0.29 -4.10
CA GLY A 137 11.30 0.69 -5.51
C GLY A 137 9.88 0.73 -6.06
N LYS A 138 9.22 1.89 -6.00
CA LYS A 138 7.89 2.10 -6.59
C LYS A 138 8.03 2.79 -7.95
N ILE A 139 7.58 2.12 -9.02
CA ILE A 139 7.62 2.65 -10.39
C ILE A 139 6.33 3.41 -10.72
N GLU A 140 5.16 2.86 -10.35
CA GLU A 140 3.86 3.47 -10.64
C GLU A 140 3.39 4.31 -9.45
N THR A 141 3.72 5.61 -9.46
CA THR A 141 3.37 6.52 -8.37
C THR A 141 1.88 6.87 -8.29
N HIS A 142 1.09 6.53 -9.31
CA HIS A 142 -0.31 6.95 -9.48
C HIS A 142 -0.50 8.44 -9.16
N PRO A 143 0.15 9.36 -9.91
CA PRO A 143 -0.01 10.79 -9.66
C PRO A 143 -1.46 11.21 -9.92
N ASP A 144 -2.04 11.97 -8.98
CA ASP A 144 -3.47 12.33 -8.99
C ASP A 144 -3.90 13.07 -10.26
N SER A 145 -3.04 13.96 -10.79
CA SER A 145 -3.13 14.45 -12.17
C SER A 145 -1.93 15.35 -12.46
N ILE A 146 -1.01 14.86 -13.29
CA ILE A 146 -0.14 15.72 -14.11
C ILE A 146 -0.10 15.06 -15.48
N VAL A 147 -0.86 15.62 -16.43
CA VAL A 147 -0.81 15.14 -17.81
C VAL A 147 0.40 15.80 -18.47
N ASP A 148 1.37 15.00 -18.89
CA ASP A 148 2.54 15.47 -19.63
C ASP A 148 2.17 15.74 -21.09
N LEU A 149 1.62 16.94 -21.36
CA LEU A 149 1.16 17.34 -22.70
C LEU A 149 2.29 17.77 -23.65
N ARG A 150 3.53 17.96 -23.15
CA ARG A 150 4.71 18.40 -23.93
C ARG A 150 4.50 19.64 -24.81
N ILE A 151 3.54 20.50 -24.50
CA ILE A 151 3.21 21.70 -25.30
C ILE A 151 4.38 22.71 -25.33
N THR A 152 5.15 22.80 -24.24
CA THR A 152 6.32 23.69 -24.12
C THR A 152 7.57 23.12 -24.78
N GLN A 153 7.66 21.80 -24.92
CA GLN A 153 8.77 21.08 -25.57
C GLN A 153 8.21 19.95 -26.46
N PRO A 154 7.61 20.31 -27.60
CA PRO A 154 6.98 19.33 -28.48
C PRO A 154 8.05 18.45 -29.13
N PHE A 155 7.78 17.15 -29.20
CA PHE A 155 8.57 16.22 -30.00
C PHE A 155 8.19 16.36 -31.49
N PRO A 156 9.04 15.93 -32.44
CA PRO A 156 8.83 16.20 -33.87
C PRO A 156 7.44 15.79 -34.39
N GLY A 157 6.96 14.59 -34.03
CA GLY A 157 5.63 14.14 -34.45
C GLY A 157 4.46 14.99 -33.93
N LEU A 158 4.59 15.64 -32.77
CA LEU A 158 3.59 16.57 -32.26
C LEU A 158 3.62 17.90 -33.02
N LEU A 159 4.80 18.34 -33.44
CA LEU A 159 4.97 19.55 -34.24
C LEU A 159 4.39 19.38 -35.65
N ASP A 160 4.66 18.26 -36.30
CA ASP A 160 4.14 17.92 -37.63
C ASP A 160 2.60 17.83 -37.61
N LEU A 161 2.04 17.25 -36.54
CA LEU A 161 0.59 17.21 -36.33
C LEU A 161 0.02 18.62 -36.13
N ALA A 162 0.64 19.45 -35.30
CA ALA A 162 0.18 20.82 -35.05
C ALA A 162 0.23 21.71 -36.30
N GLN A 163 1.13 21.44 -37.24
CA GLN A 163 1.25 22.16 -38.51
C GLN A 163 0.18 21.79 -39.55
N GLN A 164 -0.49 20.65 -39.40
CA GLN A 164 -1.59 20.24 -40.29
C GLN A 164 -2.89 21.00 -40.02
N PHE A 165 -2.99 21.71 -38.89
CA PHE A 165 -4.17 22.49 -38.51
C PHE A 165 -3.94 23.99 -38.79
N ASP A 166 -4.65 24.52 -39.78
CA ASP A 166 -4.71 25.97 -40.03
C ASP A 166 -5.88 26.59 -39.27
N LEU A 167 -5.58 27.28 -38.17
CA LEU A 167 -6.57 27.91 -37.29
C LEU A 167 -7.30 29.09 -37.96
N ASN A 168 -6.73 29.69 -39.01
CA ASN A 168 -7.36 30.82 -39.70
C ASN A 168 -8.50 30.38 -40.63
N VAL A 169 -8.47 29.12 -41.08
CA VAL A 169 -9.47 28.55 -42.00
C VAL A 169 -10.65 27.91 -41.24
N ILE A 170 -10.44 27.50 -39.99
CA ILE A 170 -11.43 26.73 -39.19
C ILE A 170 -12.55 27.61 -38.61
N GLY A 171 -12.48 28.94 -38.78
CA GLY A 171 -13.40 29.91 -38.16
C GLY A 171 -14.89 29.85 -38.54
N SER A 172 -15.32 29.03 -39.51
CA SER A 172 -16.71 29.05 -39.98
C SER A 172 -17.40 27.69 -40.11
N ALA A 173 -16.77 26.57 -39.75
CA ALA A 173 -17.38 25.26 -39.91
C ALA A 173 -17.31 24.42 -38.64
N GLN A 174 -18.50 24.01 -38.20
CA GLN A 174 -18.89 23.05 -37.17
C GLN A 174 -18.12 21.71 -37.23
N LYS A 175 -16.79 21.71 -37.05
CA LYS A 175 -16.00 20.49 -36.88
C LYS A 175 -15.22 20.57 -35.57
N THR A 176 -15.78 19.84 -34.60
CA THR A 176 -15.12 19.29 -33.41
C THR A 176 -14.44 20.28 -32.45
N ARG A 177 -15.28 20.91 -31.61
CA ARG A 177 -14.94 21.62 -30.35
C ARG A 177 -14.01 20.83 -29.39
N ASN A 178 -13.78 19.54 -29.65
CA ASN A 178 -12.98 18.62 -28.85
C ASN A 178 -11.53 18.43 -29.38
N GLU A 179 -11.18 18.88 -30.59
CA GLU A 179 -9.86 18.65 -31.21
C GLU A 179 -8.93 19.88 -31.16
N VAL A 180 -9.47 21.06 -30.83
CA VAL A 180 -8.80 22.35 -31.02
C VAL A 180 -7.86 22.73 -29.86
N TRP A 181 -8.10 22.22 -28.65
CA TRP A 181 -7.39 22.67 -27.44
C TRP A 181 -5.87 22.39 -27.46
N GLY A 182 -5.43 21.28 -28.05
CA GLY A 182 -3.99 20.95 -28.14
C GLY A 182 -3.23 21.78 -29.18
N ALA A 183 -3.88 22.09 -30.31
CA ALA A 183 -3.30 22.90 -31.39
C ALA A 183 -3.21 24.39 -31.03
N LEU A 184 -4.21 24.91 -30.31
CA LEU A 184 -4.25 26.32 -29.89
C LEU A 184 -3.07 26.68 -28.97
N CYS A 185 -2.74 25.79 -28.04
CA CYS A 185 -1.69 26.01 -27.06
C CYS A 185 -0.27 25.91 -27.66
N THR A 186 -0.07 25.10 -28.71
CA THR A 186 1.24 24.93 -29.37
C THR A 186 1.58 26.04 -30.36
N GLN A 187 0.58 26.65 -31.03
CA GLN A 187 0.82 27.77 -31.96
C GLN A 187 1.15 29.09 -31.21
N ASN A 188 0.62 29.30 -30.00
CA ASN A 188 0.94 30.49 -29.19
C ASN A 188 2.39 30.55 -28.70
N VAL A 189 3.06 29.41 -28.49
CA VAL A 189 4.48 29.35 -28.06
C VAL A 189 5.44 29.87 -29.13
N LYS A 190 5.10 29.73 -30.43
CA LYS A 190 5.89 30.29 -31.53
C LYS A 190 5.88 31.82 -31.56
N SER A 191 4.78 32.44 -31.15
CA SER A 191 4.65 33.91 -31.15
C SER A 191 5.51 34.60 -30.08
N THR A 192 5.73 33.94 -28.94
CA THR A 192 6.54 34.45 -27.84
C THR A 192 8.03 34.07 -27.94
N GLY A 193 8.37 32.94 -28.59
CA GLY A 193 9.76 32.53 -28.81
C GLY A 193 10.52 33.35 -29.88
N SER A 194 9.81 34.04 -30.77
CA SER A 194 10.43 34.85 -31.84
C SER A 194 10.76 36.30 -31.43
N GLN A 195 10.47 36.70 -30.18
CA GLN A 195 10.65 38.07 -29.67
C GLN A 195 11.86 38.23 -28.71
N VAL A 196 12.66 37.19 -28.46
CA VAL A 196 13.81 37.24 -27.52
C VAL A 196 15.17 37.18 -28.22
N SER A 197 15.24 37.43 -29.53
CA SER A 197 16.50 37.61 -30.27
C SER A 197 16.50 38.93 -31.02
N SER A 198 16.76 40.02 -30.31
CA SER A 198 17.22 41.32 -30.83
C SER A 198 17.93 42.07 -29.71
#